data_AF-A0A424QWS2-F1
#
_entry.id   AF-A0A424QWS2-F1
#
_cell.length_a   1.000
_cell.length_b   1.000
_cell.length_c   1.000
_cell.angle_alpha   90.00
_cell.angle_beta   90.00
_cell.angle_gamma   90.00
#
_symmetry.space_group_name_H-M   'P 1'
#
loop_
_entity.id
_entity.type
_entity.pdbx_description
1 polymer ?
#
loop_
_entity_poly.entity_id
_entity_poly.type
_entity_poly.pdbx_seq_one_letter_code
_entity_poly.pdbx_strand_id
1 'polypeptide(L)'
;MKSNAVFRITSFVRWLLSSRSWRSIHSPWLFTLLTSMRDTKFHYADIETLRSELKTSTEVLPVVDYGAGSTGNTSTVSGIARRSLKRPKHARALAALAAHLPSQAALELGTSLGLTSAYLARHTGVLTTVEGNPHIQALAQSHWAKLG
;
A
#
# COMPACT_ATOMS: atom_id res chain seq x y z
N MET A 1 -5.73 -34.32 10.69
CA MET A 1 -5.35 -32.98 10.18
C MET A 1 -5.18 -33.06 8.66
N LYS A 2 -6.01 -32.36 7.86
CA LYS A 2 -5.74 -32.24 6.41
C LYS A 2 -4.41 -31.51 6.25
N SER A 3 -3.51 -31.98 5.38
CA SER A 3 -2.25 -31.25 5.16
C SER A 3 -2.56 -29.83 4.67
N ASN A 4 -1.82 -28.84 5.16
CA ASN A 4 -2.00 -27.44 4.79
C ASN A 4 -1.98 -27.23 3.25
N ALA A 5 -1.22 -28.06 2.52
CA ALA A 5 -1.17 -28.04 1.07
C ALA A 5 -2.47 -28.51 0.42
N VAL A 6 -3.05 -29.63 0.86
CA VAL A 6 -4.33 -30.15 0.34
C VAL A 6 -5.46 -29.16 0.60
N PHE A 7 -5.48 -28.53 1.77
CA PHE A 7 -6.47 -27.49 2.07
C PHE A 7 -6.34 -26.27 1.13
N ARG A 8 -5.12 -25.79 0.89
CA ARG A 8 -4.87 -24.65 -0.02
C ARG A 8 -5.24 -24.96 -1.47
N ILE A 9 -4.86 -26.13 -1.97
CA ILE A 9 -5.16 -26.55 -3.34
C ILE A 9 -6.67 -26.70 -3.53
N THR A 10 -7.35 -27.42 -2.63
CA THR A 10 -8.80 -27.61 -2.73
C THR A 10 -9.57 -26.31 -2.59
N SER A 11 -9.12 -25.39 -1.72
CA SER A 11 -9.72 -24.05 -1.60
C SER A 11 -9.52 -23.21 -2.86
N PHE A 12 -8.34 -23.25 -3.47
CA PHE A 12 -8.06 -22.55 -4.72
C PHE A 12 -8.90 -23.07 -5.88
N VAL A 13 -9.02 -24.40 -6.04
CA VAL A 13 -9.85 -25.02 -7.08
C VAL A 13 -11.33 -24.65 -6.89
N ARG A 14 -11.84 -24.72 -5.66
CA ARG A 14 -13.21 -24.29 -5.36
C ARG A 14 -13.43 -22.81 -5.67
N TRP A 15 -12.48 -21.95 -5.31
CA TRP A 15 -12.54 -20.53 -5.66
C TRP A 15 -12.53 -20.33 -7.18
N LEU A 16 -11.66 -21.03 -7.91
CA LEU A 16 -11.58 -20.90 -9.37
C LEU A 16 -12.90 -21.27 -10.04
N LEU A 17 -13.55 -22.35 -9.61
CA LEU A 17 -14.83 -22.82 -10.15
C LEU A 17 -16.03 -21.93 -9.75
N SER A 18 -15.97 -21.24 -8.60
CA SER A 18 -17.07 -20.41 -8.09
C SER A 18 -16.91 -18.92 -8.37
N SER A 19 -15.70 -18.46 -8.70
CA SER A 19 -15.41 -17.05 -8.91
C SER A 19 -16.12 -16.51 -10.15
N ARG A 20 -16.61 -15.27 -10.08
CA ARG A 20 -17.12 -14.54 -11.23
C ARG A 20 -16.10 -13.51 -11.68
N SER A 21 -15.97 -13.37 -13.00
CA SER A 21 -15.11 -12.35 -13.59
C SER A 21 -15.61 -10.96 -13.22
N TRP A 22 -14.69 -10.05 -12.88
CA TRP A 22 -15.03 -8.64 -12.67
C TRP A 22 -15.70 -8.01 -13.91
N ARG A 23 -15.48 -8.58 -15.10
CA ARG A 23 -16.13 -8.14 -16.35
C ARG A 23 -17.64 -8.45 -16.39
N SER A 24 -18.12 -9.35 -15.54
CA SER A 24 -19.54 -9.69 -15.43
C SER A 24 -20.32 -8.75 -14.49
N ILE A 25 -19.66 -7.71 -13.97
CA ILE A 25 -20.30 -6.72 -13.10
C ILE A 25 -21.20 -5.82 -13.95
N HIS A 26 -22.50 -5.86 -13.64
CA HIS A 26 -23.50 -5.06 -14.33
C HIS A 26 -23.57 -3.61 -13.87
N SER A 27 -23.07 -3.29 -12.66
CA SER A 27 -23.01 -1.91 -12.17
C SER A 27 -22.01 -1.09 -13.00
N PRO A 28 -22.46 -0.09 -13.78
CA PRO A 28 -21.55 0.72 -14.60
C PRO A 28 -20.54 1.48 -13.73
N TRP A 29 -20.98 1.91 -12.54
CA TRP A 29 -20.13 2.59 -11.56
C TRP A 29 -18.98 1.70 -11.10
N LEU A 30 -19.29 0.48 -10.63
CA LEU A 30 -18.26 -0.45 -10.14
C LEU A 30 -17.36 -0.96 -11.28
N PHE A 31 -17.91 -1.20 -12.47
CA PHE A 31 -17.12 -1.57 -13.64
C PHE A 31 -16.10 -0.47 -14.01
N THR A 32 -16.52 0.79 -13.96
CA THR A 32 -15.64 1.95 -14.21
C THR A 32 -14.53 2.04 -13.17
N LEU A 33 -14.85 1.90 -11.89
CA LEU A 33 -13.88 1.86 -10.80
C LEU A 33 -12.84 0.75 -11.05
N LEU A 34 -13.28 -0.49 -11.23
CA LEU A 34 -12.36 -1.63 -11.39
C LEU A 34 -11.52 -1.54 -12.65
N THR A 35 -12.04 -0.95 -13.72
CA THR A 35 -11.27 -0.66 -14.92
C THR A 35 -10.17 0.37 -14.62
N SER A 36 -10.51 1.47 -13.92
CA SER A 36 -9.54 2.50 -13.54
C SER A 36 -8.45 2.00 -12.57
N MET A 37 -8.77 1.07 -11.67
CA MET A 37 -7.79 0.46 -10.76
C MET A 37 -6.72 -0.39 -11.46
N ARG A 38 -6.96 -0.75 -12.73
CA ARG A 38 -6.03 -1.51 -13.57
C ARG A 38 -5.25 -0.62 -14.54
N ASP A 39 -5.63 0.65 -14.63
CA ASP A 39 -5.03 1.64 -15.50
C ASP A 39 -3.60 2.00 -15.03
N THR A 40 -2.74 2.38 -15.97
CA THR A 40 -1.41 2.91 -15.73
C THR A 40 -1.41 4.41 -15.45
N LYS A 41 -2.53 5.12 -15.65
CA LYS A 41 -2.62 6.58 -15.43
C LYS A 41 -2.24 7.05 -14.02
N PHE A 42 -2.39 6.20 -13.01
CA PHE A 42 -2.03 6.50 -11.62
C PHE A 42 -0.55 6.22 -11.32
N HIS A 43 0.28 6.03 -12.33
CA HIS A 43 1.72 5.82 -12.14
C HIS A 43 2.44 7.16 -11.91
N TYR A 44 3.15 7.25 -10.79
CA TYR A 44 3.89 8.43 -10.37
C TYR A 44 5.38 8.12 -10.32
N ALA A 45 6.14 8.65 -11.29
CA ALA A 45 7.55 8.30 -11.51
C ALA A 45 8.45 8.78 -10.35
N ASP A 46 8.14 9.94 -9.77
CA ASP A 46 8.73 10.48 -8.54
C ASP A 46 8.59 9.50 -7.36
N ILE A 47 7.37 9.01 -7.11
CA ILE A 47 7.11 8.08 -6.01
C ILE A 47 7.79 6.72 -6.24
N GLU A 48 7.85 6.25 -7.49
CA GLU A 48 8.49 4.97 -7.82
C GLU A 48 10.03 5.05 -7.83
N THR A 49 10.60 6.22 -8.11
CA THR A 49 12.02 6.51 -7.89
C THR A 49 12.34 6.40 -6.41
N LEU A 50 11.59 7.10 -5.55
CA LEU A 50 11.74 7.02 -4.10
C LEU A 50 11.58 5.57 -3.59
N ARG A 51 10.61 4.81 -4.12
CA ARG A 51 10.46 3.39 -3.76
C ARG A 51 11.74 2.59 -3.99
N SER A 52 12.42 2.86 -5.10
CA SER A 52 13.64 2.16 -5.47
C SER A 52 14.79 2.53 -4.53
N GLU A 53 14.95 3.82 -4.23
CA GLU A 53 15.92 4.32 -3.24
C GLU A 53 15.72 3.68 -1.86
N LEU A 54 14.47 3.62 -1.37
CA LEU A 54 14.16 3.04 -0.06
C LEU A 54 14.49 1.55 0.00
N LYS A 55 14.30 0.80 -1.09
CA LYS A 55 14.62 -0.62 -1.15
C LYS A 55 16.11 -0.91 -1.16
N THR A 56 16.95 0.08 -1.45
CA THR A 56 18.41 -0.01 -1.43
C THR A 56 19.03 0.73 -0.25
N SER A 57 18.23 1.43 0.56
CA SER A 57 18.74 2.18 1.71
C SER A 57 19.41 1.27 2.75
N THR A 58 20.60 1.69 3.18
CA THR A 58 21.40 1.08 4.24
C THR A 58 21.17 1.74 5.60
N GLU A 59 20.31 2.78 5.66
CA GLU A 59 19.96 3.46 6.89
C GLU A 59 19.32 2.49 7.89
N VAL A 60 19.79 2.57 9.14
CA VAL A 60 19.33 1.74 10.25
C VAL A 60 18.50 2.60 11.18
N LEU A 61 17.31 2.12 11.53
CA LEU A 61 16.42 2.79 12.46
C LEU A 61 16.40 2.06 13.81
N PRO A 62 16.30 2.82 14.92
CA PRO A 62 15.96 2.24 16.21
C PRO A 62 14.60 1.55 16.11
N VAL A 63 14.51 0.30 16.56
CA VAL A 63 13.22 -0.38 16.60
C VAL A 63 12.43 0.18 17.78
N VAL A 64 11.34 0.85 17.44
CA VAL A 64 10.27 1.18 18.38
C VAL A 64 9.06 0.38 17.91
N ASP A 65 8.76 -0.72 18.59
CA ASP A 65 7.61 -1.58 18.31
C ASP A 65 6.60 -1.46 19.44
N TYR A 66 5.43 -0.90 19.14
CA TYR A 66 4.30 -0.79 20.06
C TYR A 66 3.31 -1.98 19.91
N GLY A 67 3.67 -3.02 19.14
CA GLY A 67 2.81 -4.15 18.77
C GLY A 67 3.39 -5.54 19.06
N ALA A 68 3.06 -6.50 18.19
CA ALA A 68 3.07 -7.96 18.40
C ALA A 68 4.45 -8.66 18.55
N GLY A 69 5.42 -7.99 19.18
CA GLY A 69 6.67 -8.60 19.64
C GLY A 69 7.68 -8.86 18.52
N SER A 70 8.06 -7.82 17.77
CA SER A 70 9.23 -7.97 16.90
C SER A 70 10.48 -8.25 17.74
N THR A 71 11.06 -9.43 17.55
CA THR A 71 12.31 -9.88 18.16
C THR A 71 13.49 -9.32 17.37
N GLY A 72 13.74 -8.02 17.46
CA GLY A 72 14.89 -7.39 16.80
C GLY A 72 15.18 -5.99 17.33
N ASN A 73 16.46 -5.70 17.57
CA ASN A 73 16.90 -4.42 18.16
C ASN A 73 17.00 -3.27 17.13
N THR A 74 17.11 -3.60 15.83
CA THR A 74 17.28 -2.63 14.74
C THR A 74 16.55 -3.11 13.47
N SER A 75 16.06 -2.18 12.66
CA SER A 75 15.47 -2.47 11.35
C SER A 75 16.05 -1.51 10.32
N THR A 76 16.51 -2.03 9.18
CA THR A 76 16.95 -1.19 8.07
C THR A 76 15.74 -0.61 7.33
N VAL A 77 15.88 0.61 6.80
CA VAL A 77 14.87 1.23 5.93
C VAL A 77 14.53 0.29 4.77
N SER A 78 15.53 -0.35 4.15
CA SER A 78 15.28 -1.32 3.09
C SER A 78 14.55 -2.59 3.54
N GLY A 79 14.78 -3.07 4.77
CA GLY A 79 14.02 -4.15 5.37
C GLY A 79 12.54 -3.79 5.54
N ILE A 80 12.28 -2.61 6.11
CA ILE A 80 10.93 -2.07 6.26
C ILE A 80 10.28 -1.87 4.89
N ALA A 81 11.02 -1.33 3.92
CA ALA A 81 10.53 -1.07 2.57
C ALA A 81 10.08 -2.36 1.88
N ARG A 82 10.86 -3.43 1.97
CA ARG A 82 10.53 -4.73 1.36
C ARG A 82 9.31 -5.40 2.02
N ARG A 83 9.13 -5.22 3.34
CA ARG A 83 8.03 -5.85 4.10
C ARG A 83 6.72 -5.07 4.01
N SER A 84 6.78 -3.74 4.11
CA SER A 84 5.59 -2.89 4.33
C SER A 84 5.04 -2.24 3.07
N LEU A 85 5.91 -1.91 2.12
CA LEU A 85 5.49 -1.13 0.95
C LEU A 85 4.58 -1.94 0.05
N LYS A 86 3.42 -1.36 -0.27
CA LYS A 86 2.50 -1.93 -1.26
C LYS A 86 3.20 -2.02 -2.61
N ARG A 87 2.98 -3.12 -3.33
CA ARG A 87 3.44 -3.26 -4.72
C ARG A 87 2.87 -2.11 -5.56
N PRO A 88 3.58 -1.61 -6.59
CA PRO A 88 3.16 -0.43 -7.35
C PRO A 88 1.74 -0.57 -7.92
N LYS A 89 1.37 -1.77 -8.41
CA LYS A 89 0.01 -2.04 -8.90
C LYS A 89 -1.10 -1.84 -7.86
N HIS A 90 -0.83 -2.10 -6.58
CA HIS A 90 -1.81 -1.92 -5.52
C HIS A 90 -1.87 -0.45 -5.08
N ALA A 91 -0.74 0.25 -5.02
CA ALA A 91 -0.71 1.68 -4.75
C ALA A 91 -1.47 2.47 -5.84
N ARG A 92 -1.26 2.12 -7.13
CA ARG A 92 -2.02 2.65 -8.26
C ARG A 92 -3.52 2.40 -8.13
N ALA A 93 -3.91 1.18 -7.75
CA ALA A 93 -5.30 0.82 -7.56
C ALA A 93 -5.95 1.62 -6.42
N LEU A 94 -5.22 1.92 -5.34
CA LEU A 94 -5.69 2.75 -4.24
C LEU A 94 -5.82 4.23 -4.64
N ALA A 95 -4.87 4.76 -5.41
CA ALA A 95 -5.02 6.11 -6.01
C ALA A 95 -6.22 6.17 -6.95
N ALA A 96 -6.48 5.12 -7.73
CA ALA A 96 -7.66 5.02 -8.56
C ALA A 96 -8.96 5.05 -7.77
N LEU A 97 -8.99 4.33 -6.65
CA LEU A 97 -10.11 4.36 -5.72
C LEU A 97 -10.33 5.77 -5.15
N ALA A 98 -9.26 6.43 -4.68
CA ALA A 98 -9.33 7.78 -4.14
C ALA A 98 -9.83 8.79 -5.19
N ALA A 99 -9.35 8.69 -6.44
CA ALA A 99 -9.83 9.53 -7.54
C ALA A 99 -11.30 9.28 -7.91
N HIS A 100 -11.75 8.03 -7.78
CA HIS A 100 -13.14 7.65 -8.08
C HIS A 100 -14.11 7.98 -6.94
N LEU A 101 -13.59 8.13 -5.72
CA LEU A 101 -14.30 8.51 -4.51
C LEU A 101 -13.69 9.80 -3.94
N PRO A 102 -13.87 10.95 -4.63
CA PRO A 102 -13.30 12.21 -4.19
C PRO A 102 -13.79 12.51 -2.77
N SER A 103 -12.84 12.70 -1.86
CA SER A 103 -13.11 12.94 -0.45
C SER A 103 -12.45 14.25 -0.02
N GLN A 104 -13.19 15.05 0.77
CA GLN A 104 -12.64 16.27 1.36
C GLN A 104 -11.58 15.94 2.41
N ALA A 105 -11.75 14.83 3.13
CA ALA A 105 -10.79 14.32 4.09
C ALA A 105 -10.74 12.79 4.06
N ALA A 106 -9.56 12.23 4.29
CA ALA A 106 -9.30 10.79 4.39
C ALA A 106 -8.37 10.50 5.57
N LEU A 107 -8.51 9.30 6.15
CA LEU A 107 -7.67 8.80 7.24
C LEU A 107 -6.94 7.52 6.80
N GLU A 108 -5.62 7.53 6.89
CA GLU A 108 -4.77 6.34 6.71
C GLU A 108 -4.23 5.86 8.05
N LEU A 109 -4.49 4.59 8.39
CA LEU A 109 -3.95 3.93 9.56
C LEU A 109 -2.74 3.07 9.16
N GLY A 110 -1.56 3.39 9.70
CA GLY A 110 -0.32 2.70 9.37
C GLY A 110 0.39 3.30 8.15
N THR A 111 0.88 4.53 8.32
CA THR A 111 1.60 5.30 7.28
C THR A 111 2.85 4.58 6.74
N SER A 112 3.57 3.87 7.60
CA SER A 112 4.90 3.33 7.31
C SER A 112 5.79 4.43 6.68
N LEU A 113 6.57 4.10 5.64
CA LEU A 113 7.46 5.02 4.93
C LEU A 113 6.72 6.07 4.05
N GLY A 114 5.39 6.17 4.11
CA GLY A 114 4.62 7.26 3.50
C GLY A 114 4.33 7.16 2.00
N LEU A 115 4.74 6.07 1.33
CA LEU A 115 4.56 5.95 -0.13
C LEU A 115 3.10 5.75 -0.55
N THR A 116 2.31 4.97 0.20
CA THR A 116 0.89 4.80 -0.16
C THR A 116 0.12 6.09 0.12
N SER A 117 0.47 6.78 1.21
CA SER A 117 0.01 8.13 1.53
C SER A 117 0.25 9.11 0.38
N ALA A 118 1.45 9.11 -0.21
CA ALA A 118 1.77 9.98 -1.33
C ALA A 118 0.88 9.71 -2.56
N TYR A 119 0.55 8.45 -2.84
CA TYR A 119 -0.40 8.09 -3.90
C TYR A 119 -1.82 8.60 -3.61
N LEU A 120 -2.28 8.47 -2.36
CA LEU A 120 -3.62 8.88 -1.92
C LEU A 120 -3.76 10.41 -1.88
N ALA A 121 -2.72 11.12 -1.42
CA ALA A 121 -2.69 12.57 -1.30
C ALA A 121 -2.89 13.29 -2.64
N ARG A 122 -2.53 12.66 -3.77
CA ARG A 122 -2.79 13.23 -5.12
C ARG A 122 -4.29 13.33 -5.47
N HIS A 123 -5.18 12.64 -4.74
CA HIS A 123 -6.61 12.55 -5.05
C HIS A 123 -7.53 12.76 -3.84
N THR A 124 -6.98 13.21 -2.72
CA THR A 124 -7.75 13.49 -1.49
C THR A 124 -7.52 14.94 -1.09
N GLY A 125 -8.56 15.62 -0.60
CA GLY A 125 -8.44 17.03 -0.19
C GLY A 125 -7.46 17.19 0.97
N VAL A 126 -7.73 16.48 2.06
CA VAL A 126 -6.85 16.40 3.24
C VAL A 126 -6.62 14.94 3.60
N LEU A 127 -5.37 14.50 3.63
CA LEU A 127 -5.01 13.17 4.09
C LEU A 127 -4.39 13.25 5.48
N THR A 128 -5.08 12.70 6.47
CA THR A 128 -4.53 12.49 7.82
C THR A 128 -3.98 11.07 7.90
N THR A 129 -2.76 10.91 8.41
CA THR A 129 -2.15 9.58 8.59
C THR A 129 -1.76 9.36 10.04
N VAL A 130 -1.76 8.09 10.46
CA VAL A 130 -1.36 7.68 11.82
C VAL A 130 -0.21 6.68 11.70
N GLU A 131 0.87 6.95 12.42
CA GLU A 131 2.03 6.06 12.53
C GLU A 131 2.48 6.01 13.99
N GLY A 132 2.73 4.80 14.49
CA GLY A 132 3.11 4.59 15.88
C GLY A 132 4.60 4.84 16.11
N ASN A 133 5.45 4.52 15.14
CA ASN A 133 6.89 4.69 15.29
C ASN A 133 7.34 6.12 14.89
N PRO A 134 7.86 6.94 15.82
CA PRO A 134 8.22 8.33 15.54
C PRO A 134 9.36 8.49 14.52
N HIS A 135 10.29 7.52 14.45
CA HIS A 135 11.35 7.55 13.45
C HIS A 135 10.82 7.28 12.04
N ILE A 136 9.88 6.35 11.91
CA ILE A 136 9.20 6.06 10.63
C ILE A 136 8.32 7.26 10.22
N GLN A 137 7.62 7.87 11.17
CA GLN A 137 6.83 9.07 10.93
C GLN A 137 7.70 10.22 10.39
N ALA A 138 8.86 10.48 11.01
CA ALA A 138 9.78 11.53 10.56
C ALA A 138 10.31 11.26 9.14
N LEU A 139 10.63 10.00 8.82
CA LEU A 139 11.02 9.61 7.46
C LEU A 139 9.89 9.83 6.45
N ALA A 140 8.66 9.45 6.78
CA ALA A 140 7.52 9.67 5.90
C ALA A 140 7.33 11.16 5.58
N GLN A 141 7.47 12.04 6.58
CA GLN A 141 7.42 13.49 6.39
C GLN A 141 8.55 14.00 5.47
N SER A 142 9.78 13.54 5.68
CA SER A 142 10.93 13.87 4.82
C SER A 142 10.70 13.44 3.37
N HIS A 143 10.14 12.24 3.17
CA HIS A 143 9.79 11.74 1.85
C HIS A 143 8.72 12.61 1.16
N TRP A 144 7.70 13.06 1.88
CA TRP A 144 6.68 13.95 1.31
C TRP A 144 7.26 15.32 0.97
N ALA A 145 8.14 15.88 1.81
CA ALA A 145 8.85 17.11 1.49
C ALA A 145 9.68 16.98 0.20
N LYS A 146 10.26 15.80 -0.08
CA LYS A 146 10.97 15.50 -1.34
C LYS A 146 10.03 15.37 -2.55
N LEU A 147 8.80 14.91 -2.36
CA LEU A 147 7.83 14.66 -3.44
C LEU A 147 6.97 15.88 -3.81
N GLY A 148 6.92 16.90 -2.94
CA GLY A 148 6.00 18.04 -3.05
C GLY A 148 4.54 17.59 -3.03
#